data_AF-A0AAU9VYC8-F1
#
_entry.id   AF-A0AAU9VYC8-F1
#
_cell.length_a   1.000
_cell.length_b   1.000
_cell.length_c   1.000
_cell.angle_alpha   90.00
_cell.angle_beta   90.00
_cell.angle_gamma   90.00
#
_symmetry.space_group_name_H-M   'P 1'
#
loop_
_entity.id
_entity.type
_entity.pdbx_description
1 polymer ?
#
loop_
_entity_poly.entity_id
_entity_poly.type
_entity_poly.pdbx_seq_one_letter_code
_entity_poly.pdbx_strand_id
1 'polypeptide(L)'
;MLMEPEKHGNNILRGCMLATATAVNALVGSIGMQHYNYAAELLGIRLSTAVKGLVYQKILLLSKSSLSKFSAGHVIDLMSNDVQRMEAAPRCILTMDSAILQIVPSTFIIAYLIGWQALMGEIFLCLLL
;
A
#
# COMPACT_ATOMS: atom_id res chain seq x y z
N MET A 1 -19.65 12.56 54.00
CA MET A 1 -19.27 11.30 54.66
C MET A 1 -20.35 10.30 54.26
N LEU A 2 -20.27 9.67 53.09
CA LEU A 2 -19.40 8.54 52.75
C LEU A 2 -18.85 8.67 51.32
N MET A 3 -17.54 8.47 51.21
CA MET A 3 -16.76 7.93 50.09
C MET A 3 -17.52 7.59 48.78
N GLU A 4 -17.17 8.29 47.67
CA GLU A 4 -17.39 7.87 46.27
C GLU A 4 -16.07 7.43 45.57
N PRO A 5 -15.25 6.52 46.13
CA PRO A 5 -13.95 6.12 45.58
C PRO A 5 -14.05 5.13 44.40
N GLU A 6 -15.20 4.49 44.18
CA GLU A 6 -15.38 3.53 43.08
C GLU A 6 -15.37 4.21 41.69
N LYS A 7 -15.90 5.43 41.59
CA LYS A 7 -16.00 6.15 40.31
C LYS A 7 -14.64 6.59 39.77
N HIS A 8 -13.71 6.95 40.67
CA HIS A 8 -12.35 7.34 40.28
C HIS A 8 -11.51 6.13 39.83
N GLY A 9 -11.62 4.99 40.53
CA GLY A 9 -10.95 3.75 40.14
C GLY A 9 -11.40 3.21 38.78
N ASN A 10 -12.71 3.31 38.48
CA ASN A 10 -13.27 2.85 37.20
C ASN A 10 -12.80 3.70 36.00
N ASN A 11 -12.57 5.01 36.21
CA ASN A 11 -12.07 5.90 35.15
C ASN A 11 -10.58 5.63 34.83
N ILE A 12 -9.75 5.35 35.84
CA ILE A 12 -8.35 4.96 35.65
C ILE A 12 -8.28 3.63 34.90
N LEU A 13 -9.08 2.65 35.33
CA LEU A 13 -9.14 1.34 34.67
C LEU A 13 -9.62 1.45 33.22
N ARG A 14 -10.66 2.24 32.94
CA ARG A 14 -11.13 2.53 31.57
C ARG A 14 -10.04 3.21 30.73
N GLY A 15 -9.32 4.17 31.29
CA GLY A 15 -8.19 4.81 30.64
C GLY A 15 -7.09 3.82 30.26
N CYS A 16 -6.72 2.94 31.20
CA CYS A 16 -5.77 1.85 30.93
C CYS A 16 -6.28 0.91 29.83
N MET A 17 -7.55 0.51 29.84
CA MET A 17 -8.12 -0.34 28.80
C MET A 17 -8.09 0.31 27.41
N LEU A 18 -8.40 1.61 27.31
CA LEU A 18 -8.34 2.34 26.04
C LEU A 18 -6.90 2.49 25.54
N ALA A 19 -5.95 2.76 26.46
CA ALA A 19 -4.53 2.84 26.13
C ALA A 19 -3.98 1.50 25.61
N THR A 20 -4.33 0.38 26.26
CA THR A 20 -3.91 -0.93 25.78
C THR A 20 -4.58 -1.29 24.46
N ALA A 21 -5.88 -0.98 24.28
CA ALA A 21 -6.60 -1.23 23.04
C ALA A 21 -6.00 -0.46 21.85
N THR A 22 -5.67 0.82 22.02
CA THR A 22 -5.03 1.63 20.98
C THR A 22 -3.62 1.15 20.65
N ALA A 23 -2.85 0.73 21.65
CA ALA A 23 -1.52 0.12 21.44
C ALA A 23 -1.60 -1.19 20.65
N VAL A 24 -2.53 -2.08 21.02
CA VAL A 24 -2.76 -3.34 20.29
C VAL A 24 -3.22 -3.05 18.87
N ASN A 25 -4.14 -2.11 18.67
CA ASN A 25 -4.61 -1.72 17.34
C ASN A 25 -3.47 -1.20 16.45
N ALA A 26 -2.59 -0.35 17.00
CA ALA A 26 -1.42 0.15 16.28
C ALA A 26 -0.43 -0.98 15.91
N LEU A 27 -0.21 -1.94 16.81
CA LEU A 27 0.66 -3.08 16.56
C LEU A 27 0.11 -3.98 15.44
N VAL A 28 -1.18 -4.33 15.53
CA VAL A 28 -1.86 -5.14 14.50
C VAL A 28 -1.83 -4.42 13.15
N GLY A 29 -2.12 -3.12 13.13
CA GLY A 29 -2.04 -2.30 11.92
C GLY A 29 -0.65 -2.25 11.31
N SER A 30 0.39 -2.09 12.14
CA SER A 30 1.79 -2.04 11.68
C SER A 30 2.26 -3.37 11.08
N ILE A 31 1.94 -4.48 11.75
CA ILE A 31 2.24 -5.83 11.26
C ILE A 31 1.51 -6.08 9.94
N GLY A 32 0.20 -5.80 9.89
CA GLY A 32 -0.60 -5.97 8.68
C GLY A 32 -0.06 -5.16 7.49
N MET A 33 0.29 -3.89 7.73
CA MET A 33 0.89 -3.01 6.72
C MET A 33 2.22 -3.57 6.21
N GLN A 34 3.09 -4.04 7.11
CA GLN A 34 4.38 -4.60 6.73
C GLN A 34 4.23 -5.89 5.92
N HIS A 35 3.32 -6.79 6.31
CA HIS A 35 3.04 -8.01 5.56
C HIS A 35 2.49 -7.70 4.17
N TYR A 36 1.58 -6.73 4.06
CA TYR A 36 1.02 -6.29 2.79
C TYR A 36 2.09 -5.71 1.86
N ASN A 37 2.93 -4.80 2.38
CA ASN A 37 4.02 -4.20 1.63
C ASN A 37 5.04 -5.24 1.16
N TYR A 38 5.37 -6.19 2.03
CA TYR A 38 6.26 -7.30 1.69
C TYR A 38 5.67 -8.18 0.59
N ALA A 39 4.39 -8.53 0.67
CA ALA A 39 3.71 -9.31 -0.37
C ALA A 39 3.71 -8.57 -1.72
N ALA A 40 3.42 -7.27 -1.72
CA ALA A 40 3.44 -6.43 -2.92
C ALA A 40 4.83 -6.37 -3.57
N GLU A 41 5.88 -6.21 -2.76
CA GLU A 41 7.27 -6.23 -3.21
C GLU A 41 7.67 -7.59 -3.80
N LEU A 42 7.29 -8.68 -3.13
CA LEU A 42 7.57 -10.03 -3.61
C LEU A 42 6.87 -10.31 -4.95
N LEU A 43 5.65 -9.82 -5.14
CA LEU A 43 4.94 -9.89 -6.42
C LEU A 43 5.67 -9.10 -7.51
N GLY A 44 6.16 -7.90 -7.20
CA GLY A 44 7.03 -7.09 -8.07
C GLY A 44 8.26 -7.85 -8.55
N ILE A 45 9.03 -8.40 -7.61
CA ILE A 45 10.26 -9.15 -7.91
C ILE A 45 9.96 -10.39 -8.77
N ARG A 46 8.91 -11.15 -8.43
CA ARG A 46 8.50 -12.35 -9.19
C ARG A 46 8.10 -12.01 -10.62
N LEU A 47 7.31 -10.96 -10.80
CA LEU A 47 6.89 -10.49 -12.12
C LEU A 47 8.08 -10.05 -12.97
N SER A 48 8.98 -9.22 -12.41
CA SER A 48 10.17 -8.76 -13.11
C SER A 48 11.13 -9.90 -13.47
N THR A 49 11.27 -10.90 -12.59
CA THR A 49 12.09 -12.08 -12.87
C THR A 49 11.49 -12.95 -13.97
N ALA A 50 10.17 -13.16 -13.96
CA ALA A 50 9.47 -13.91 -15.00
C ALA A 50 9.62 -13.24 -16.38
N VAL A 51 9.47 -11.91 -16.46
CA VAL A 51 9.63 -11.17 -17.71
C VAL A 51 11.08 -11.19 -18.22
N LYS A 52 12.08 -11.02 -17.34
CA LYS A 52 13.50 -11.21 -17.71
C LYS A 52 13.74 -12.60 -18.30
N GLY A 53 13.20 -13.65 -17.67
CA GLY A 53 13.30 -15.02 -18.16
C GLY A 53 12.66 -15.23 -19.54
N LEU A 54 11.44 -14.71 -19.74
CA LEU A 54 10.73 -14.80 -21.02
C LEU A 54 11.47 -14.04 -22.14
N VAL A 55 11.99 -12.85 -21.86
CA VAL A 55 12.77 -12.07 -22.82
C VAL A 55 14.05 -12.81 -23.20
N TYR A 56 14.77 -13.36 -22.21
CA TYR A 56 15.97 -14.17 -22.47
C TYR A 56 15.67 -15.39 -23.34
N GLN A 57 14.61 -16.14 -23.02
CA GLN A 57 14.18 -17.28 -23.83
C GLN A 57 13.81 -16.87 -25.26
N LYS A 58 13.13 -15.74 -25.43
CA LYS A 58 12.75 -15.23 -26.75
C LYS A 58 13.98 -14.85 -27.59
N ILE A 59 14.99 -14.23 -26.98
CA ILE A 59 16.26 -13.88 -27.64
C ILE A 59 16.97 -15.14 -28.15
N LEU A 60 17.02 -16.20 -27.34
CA LEU A 60 17.66 -17.47 -27.72
C LEU A 60 16.94 -18.19 -28.87
N LEU A 61 15.63 -18.00 -29.02
CA LEU A 61 14.80 -18.63 -30.07
C LEU A 61 14.73 -17.81 -31.37
N LEU A 62 15.17 -16.56 -31.38
CA LEU A 62 15.10 -15.68 -32.55
C LEU A 62 16.23 -15.96 -33.55
N SER A 63 15.91 -15.91 -34.85
CA SER A 63 16.93 -16.01 -35.90
C SER A 63 17.83 -14.78 -35.91
N LYS A 64 19.11 -14.95 -36.31
CA LYS A 64 20.09 -13.84 -36.37
C LYS A 64 19.62 -12.65 -37.20
N SER A 65 18.85 -12.88 -38.28
CA SER A 65 18.29 -11.80 -39.12
C SER A 65 17.13 -11.05 -38.48
N SER A 66 16.37 -11.70 -37.60
CA SER A 66 15.32 -11.05 -36.81
C SER A 66 15.93 -10.32 -35.63
N LEU A 67 16.96 -10.92 -35.01
CA LEU A 67 17.70 -10.30 -33.92
C LEU A 67 18.46 -9.05 -34.40
N SER A 68 19.02 -9.04 -35.61
CA SER A 68 19.70 -7.84 -36.14
C SER A 68 18.76 -6.66 -36.42
N LYS A 69 17.44 -6.89 -36.50
CA LYS A 69 16.43 -5.82 -36.60
C LYS A 69 16.18 -5.14 -35.25
N PHE A 70 16.40 -5.84 -34.15
CA PHE A 70 16.35 -5.29 -32.80
C PHE A 70 17.78 -4.94 -32.37
N SER A 71 18.10 -3.64 -32.28
CA SER A 71 19.40 -3.24 -31.73
C SER A 71 19.58 -3.86 -30.35
N ALA A 72 20.70 -4.53 -30.10
CA ALA A 72 21.01 -5.13 -28.80
C ALA A 72 20.89 -4.08 -27.68
N GLY A 73 21.21 -2.81 -27.98
CA GLY A 73 21.02 -1.68 -27.06
C GLY A 73 19.56 -1.44 -26.69
N HIS A 74 18.62 -1.63 -27.62
CA HIS A 74 17.18 -1.47 -27.36
C HIS A 74 16.63 -2.54 -26.42
N VAL A 75 17.13 -3.78 -26.55
CA VAL A 75 16.75 -4.89 -25.66
C VAL A 75 17.36 -4.71 -24.27
N ILE A 76 18.60 -4.23 -24.20
CA ILE A 76 19.26 -3.92 -22.92
C ILE A 76 18.53 -2.77 -22.23
N ASP A 77 18.18 -1.71 -22.95
CA ASP A 77 17.45 -0.56 -22.40
C ASP A 77 16.06 -0.96 -21.89
N LEU A 78 15.32 -1.77 -22.65
CA LEU A 78 14.05 -2.37 -22.22
C LEU A 78 14.22 -3.20 -20.93
N MET A 79 15.30 -3.99 -20.82
CA MET A 79 15.55 -4.83 -19.64
C MET A 79 15.98 -4.01 -18.42
N SER A 80 16.81 -2.98 -18.59
CA SER A 80 17.34 -2.18 -17.50
C SER A 80 16.36 -1.12 -17.04
N ASN A 81 15.62 -0.49 -17.93
CA ASN A 81 14.72 0.61 -17.60
C ASN A 81 13.31 0.07 -17.32
N ASP A 82 12.69 -0.61 -18.28
CA ASP A 82 11.28 -0.97 -18.17
C ASP A 82 11.03 -2.10 -17.19
N VAL A 83 11.85 -3.17 -17.21
CA VAL A 83 11.63 -4.29 -16.28
C VAL A 83 12.03 -3.95 -14.85
N GLN A 84 13.01 -3.05 -14.65
CA GLN A 84 13.28 -2.51 -13.33
C GLN A 84 12.09 -1.69 -12.82
N ARG A 85 11.48 -0.86 -13.67
CA ARG A 85 10.30 -0.08 -13.31
C ARG A 85 9.08 -0.96 -13.04
N MET A 86 8.97 -2.10 -13.71
CA MET A 86 7.91 -3.09 -13.50
C MET A 86 7.95 -3.76 -12.12
N GLU A 87 9.09 -3.71 -11.42
CA GLU A 87 9.19 -4.19 -10.03
C GLU A 87 8.41 -3.29 -9.07
N ALA A 88 8.35 -1.98 -9.35
CA ALA A 88 7.60 -1.01 -8.56
C ALA A 88 6.10 -0.97 -8.91
N ALA A 89 5.70 -1.47 -10.09
CA ALA A 89 4.33 -1.36 -10.57
C ALA A 89 3.31 -2.10 -9.68
N PRO A 90 3.54 -3.36 -9.25
CA PRO A 90 2.61 -4.04 -8.34
C PRO A 90 2.44 -3.32 -7.01
N ARG A 91 3.51 -2.73 -6.47
CA ARG A 91 3.43 -1.91 -5.26
C ARG A 91 2.48 -0.73 -5.46
N CYS A 92 2.64 0.02 -6.56
CA CYS A 92 1.80 1.18 -6.87
C CYS A 92 0.31 0.78 -7.03
N ILE A 93 0.03 -0.27 -7.81
CA ILE A 93 -1.34 -0.73 -8.07
C ILE A 93 -2.02 -1.17 -6.77
N LEU A 94 -1.33 -1.97 -5.96
CA LEU A 94 -1.85 -2.48 -4.69
C LEU A 94 -2.07 -1.33 -3.68
N THR A 95 -1.14 -0.38 -3.60
CA THR A 95 -1.33 0.80 -2.75
C THR A 95 -2.50 1.68 -3.21
N MET A 96 -2.73 1.84 -4.51
CA MET A 96 -3.89 2.59 -5.00
C MET A 96 -5.20 1.89 -4.65
N ASP A 97 -5.26 0.57 -4.82
CA ASP A 97 -6.45 -0.23 -4.47
C ASP A 97 -6.78 -0.12 -2.97
N SER A 98 -5.76 -0.26 -2.11
CA SER A 98 -5.97 -0.12 -0.66
C SER A 98 -6.38 1.29 -0.25
N ALA A 99 -5.84 2.33 -0.90
CA ALA A 99 -6.19 3.72 -0.63
C ALA A 99 -7.67 3.99 -0.95
N ILE A 100 -8.17 3.50 -2.08
CA ILE A 100 -9.59 3.65 -2.46
C ILE A 100 -10.49 2.99 -1.41
N LEU A 101 -10.15 1.77 -1.00
CA LEU A 101 -10.90 1.04 0.04
C LEU A 101 -10.87 1.73 1.40
N GLN A 102 -9.83 2.52 1.70
CA GLN A 102 -9.69 3.25 2.95
C GLN A 102 -10.41 4.61 2.94
N ILE A 103 -10.43 5.31 1.81
CA ILE A 103 -11.08 6.63 1.67
C ILE A 103 -12.58 6.50 1.98
N VAL A 104 -13.28 5.56 1.31
CA VAL A 104 -14.74 5.38 1.45
C VAL A 104 -15.24 5.31 2.91
N PRO A 105 -14.73 4.41 3.78
CA PRO A 105 -15.15 4.35 5.17
C PRO A 105 -14.70 5.57 5.98
N SER A 106 -13.54 6.15 5.64
CA SER A 106 -13.04 7.35 6.32
C SER A 106 -13.96 8.56 6.06
N THR A 107 -14.38 8.77 4.80
CA THR A 107 -15.38 9.78 4.41
C THR A 107 -16.66 9.61 5.20
N PHE A 108 -17.16 8.37 5.30
CA PHE A 108 -18.40 8.09 6.01
C PHE A 108 -18.30 8.41 7.51
N ILE A 109 -17.23 7.96 8.16
CA ILE A 109 -17.00 8.21 9.59
C ILE A 109 -16.86 9.71 9.87
N ILE A 110 -16.10 10.42 9.05
CA ILE A 110 -15.86 11.86 9.21
C ILE A 110 -17.16 12.66 8.98
N ALA A 111 -17.93 12.31 7.95
CA ALA A 111 -19.23 12.91 7.70
C ALA A 111 -20.23 12.67 8.84
N TYR A 112 -20.18 11.49 9.47
CA TYR A 112 -21.03 11.18 10.62
C TYR A 112 -20.60 11.92 11.90
N LEU A 113 -19.30 12.01 12.18
CA LEU A 113 -18.79 12.61 13.42
C LEU A 113 -18.79 14.14 13.40
N ILE A 114 -18.47 14.75 12.25
CA ILE A 114 -18.28 16.20 12.12
C ILE A 114 -19.41 16.85 11.31
N GLY A 115 -20.07 16.11 10.42
CA GLY A 115 -21.09 16.64 9.51
C GLY A 115 -20.50 17.16 8.19
N TRP A 116 -21.32 17.91 7.44
CA TRP A 116 -20.99 18.39 6.09
C TRP A 116 -19.73 19.27 6.01
N GLN A 117 -19.36 19.92 7.12
CA GLN A 117 -18.19 20.80 7.20
C GLN A 117 -16.88 20.06 6.88
N ALA A 118 -16.76 18.79 7.26
CA ALA A 118 -15.54 18.04 7.02
C ALA A 118 -15.35 17.61 5.57
N LEU A 119 -16.44 17.49 4.79
CA LEU A 119 -16.37 17.18 3.36
C LEU A 119 -15.66 18.28 2.57
N MET A 120 -15.75 19.54 3.00
CA MET A 120 -15.02 20.63 2.36
C MET A 120 -13.50 20.45 2.47
N GLY A 121 -13.01 19.90 3.59
CA GLY A 121 -11.60 19.56 3.78
C GLY A 121 -11.17 18.38 2.91
N GLU A 122 -12.01 17.35 2.81
CA GLU A 122 -11.75 16.19 1.96
C GLU A 122 -11.69 16.56 0.47
N ILE A 123 -12.62 17.39 -0.01
CA ILE A 123 -12.61 17.91 -1.38
C ILE A 123 -11.33 18.71 -1.65
N PHE A 124 -10.89 19.54 -0.71
CA PHE A 124 -9.65 20.29 -0.83
C PHE A 124 -8.42 19.36 -0.93
N LEU A 125 -8.35 18.31 -0.11
CA LEU A 125 -7.27 17.32 -0.18
C LEU A 125 -7.27 16.56 -1.51
N CYS A 126 -8.45 16.20 -2.03
CA CYS A 126 -8.57 15.55 -3.35
C CYS A 126 -8.15 16.46 -4.50
N LEU A 127 -8.32 17.78 -4.39
CA LEU A 127 -7.87 18.75 -5.41
C LEU A 127 -6.36 18.99 -5.37
N LEU A 128 -5.73 18.80 -4.21
CA LEU A 128 -4.29 19.00 -4.04
C LEU A 128 -3.48 17.78 -4.49
N LEU A 129 -4.07 16.58 -4.41
CA LEU A 129 -3.49 15.31 -4.85
C LEU A 129 -3.49 15.19 -6.39
#